data_AF-M4RBZ5-F1
#
_entry.id   AF-M4RBZ5-F1
#
_cell.length_a   1.000
_cell.length_b   1.000
_cell.length_c   1.000
_cell.angle_alpha   90.00
_cell.angle_beta   90.00
_cell.angle_gamma   90.00
#
_symmetry.space_group_name_H-M   'P 1'
#
loop_
_entity.id
_entity.type
_entity.pdbx_description
1 polymer ?
#
loop_
_entity_poly.entity_id
_entity_poly.type
_entity_poly.pdbx_seq_one_letter_code
_entity_poly.pdbx_strand_id
1 'polypeptide(L)'
;MTTIDKTGKIVSQVMENYADRKETDIFAAIAKQIIHFKSDITTPMGLPAPLMGLFNLLQVGEIGEYDQTIAEIVQGMYYEGYDFIHFCTLSIPVMIVEVVTRIGYAFKRIKEGCSIKESIPFSLNREKHPKLATMLFIGHSAATAVNTGKVYFTQNPMAINYPQWIAFAKYSYQQLKWVLIEKPSARDGYVRGIINEQLAEIFEDVDSTFDEISADYIVVFE
;
A
#
# COMPACT_ATOMS: atom_id res chain seq x y z
N MET A 1 -7.01 -11.91 -31.44
CA MET A 1 -7.25 -12.19 -30.02
C MET A 1 -5.92 -12.50 -29.36
N THR A 2 -5.67 -11.93 -28.19
CA THR A 2 -4.44 -12.18 -27.41
C THR A 2 -4.82 -13.02 -26.19
N THR A 3 -4.16 -14.16 -26.01
CA THR A 3 -4.39 -15.10 -24.90
C THR A 3 -3.06 -15.48 -24.24
N ILE A 4 -3.14 -16.09 -23.06
CA ILE A 4 -2.02 -16.77 -22.40
C ILE A 4 -2.31 -18.26 -22.48
N ASP A 5 -1.37 -19.05 -23.01
CA ASP A 5 -1.55 -20.50 -23.10
C ASP A 5 -1.23 -21.21 -21.77
N LYS A 6 -1.42 -22.53 -21.72
CA LYS A 6 -1.15 -23.36 -20.52
C LYS A 6 0.33 -23.36 -20.09
N THR A 7 1.24 -22.89 -20.94
CA THR A 7 2.66 -22.75 -20.62
C THR A 7 3.02 -21.34 -20.14
N GLY A 8 2.03 -20.44 -20.02
CA GLY A 8 2.22 -19.04 -19.64
C GLY A 8 2.69 -18.15 -20.78
N LYS A 9 2.69 -18.64 -22.02
CA LYS A 9 3.14 -17.87 -23.20
C LYS A 9 2.01 -17.00 -23.73
N ILE A 10 2.32 -15.74 -24.02
CA ILE A 10 1.40 -14.83 -24.71
C ILE A 10 1.33 -15.24 -26.18
N VAL A 11 0.11 -15.54 -26.65
CA VAL A 11 -0.18 -15.91 -28.03
C VAL A 11 -1.13 -14.89 -28.62
N SER A 12 -0.80 -14.37 -29.80
CA SER A 12 -1.69 -13.50 -30.57
C SER A 12 -2.16 -14.24 -31.81
N GLN A 13 -3.46 -14.45 -31.90
CA GLN A 13 -4.12 -15.15 -33.00
C GLN A 13 -4.89 -14.14 -33.87
N VAL A 14 -4.69 -14.22 -35.18
CA VAL A 14 -5.49 -13.45 -36.14
C VAL A 14 -6.90 -14.05 -36.16
N MET A 15 -7.92 -13.20 -35.99
CA MET A 15 -9.32 -13.62 -36.07
C MET A 15 -9.97 -12.99 -37.29
N GLU A 16 -9.96 -13.70 -38.41
CA GLU A 16 -10.51 -13.23 -39.69
C GLU A 16 -11.97 -12.80 -39.58
N ASN A 17 -12.77 -13.53 -38.81
CA ASN A 17 -14.19 -13.23 -38.56
C ASN A 17 -14.43 -11.89 -37.82
N TYR A 18 -13.39 -11.25 -37.29
CA TYR A 18 -13.46 -9.95 -36.62
C TYR A 18 -12.59 -8.89 -37.31
N ALA A 19 -12.10 -9.15 -38.52
CA ALA A 19 -11.28 -8.20 -39.28
C ALA A 19 -11.95 -6.83 -39.41
N ASP A 20 -13.28 -6.81 -39.60
CA ASP A 20 -14.09 -5.60 -39.78
C ASP A 20 -14.35 -4.83 -38.48
N ARG A 21 -14.02 -5.40 -37.30
CA ARG A 21 -14.28 -4.79 -35.99
C ARG A 21 -13.09 -3.98 -35.45
N LYS A 22 -12.05 -3.81 -36.28
CA LYS A 22 -10.82 -3.11 -35.92
C LYS A 22 -11.03 -1.60 -35.97
N GLU A 23 -10.97 -0.96 -34.81
CA GLU A 23 -10.90 0.51 -34.73
C GLU A 23 -9.53 1.00 -35.22
N THR A 24 -9.54 2.03 -36.06
CA THR A 24 -8.30 2.65 -36.59
C THR A 24 -7.80 3.81 -35.71
N ASP A 25 -8.72 4.46 -34.99
CA ASP A 25 -8.40 5.54 -34.06
C ASP A 25 -8.17 5.00 -32.64
N ILE A 26 -7.07 5.44 -32.02
CA ILE A 26 -6.65 4.98 -30.69
C ILE A 26 -7.64 5.46 -29.61
N PHE A 27 -8.16 6.68 -29.72
CA PHE A 27 -9.11 7.21 -28.73
C PHE A 27 -10.44 6.47 -28.80
N ALA A 28 -10.96 6.23 -30.01
CA ALA A 28 -12.14 5.41 -30.23
C ALA A 28 -11.96 3.98 -29.71
N ALA A 29 -10.79 3.37 -29.93
CA ALA A 29 -10.48 2.04 -29.41
C ALA A 29 -10.49 2.00 -27.88
N ILE A 30 -9.86 2.97 -27.21
CA ILE A 30 -9.84 3.07 -25.74
C ILE A 30 -11.26 3.32 -25.20
N ALA A 31 -12.01 4.26 -25.79
CA ALA A 31 -13.36 4.58 -25.37
C ALA A 31 -14.29 3.36 -25.50
N LYS A 32 -14.21 2.64 -26.62
CA LYS A 32 -14.94 1.39 -26.87
C LYS A 32 -14.61 0.34 -25.81
N GLN A 33 -13.34 0.19 -25.44
CA GLN A 33 -12.92 -0.74 -24.39
C GLN A 33 -13.51 -0.37 -23.02
N ILE A 34 -13.53 0.92 -22.65
CA ILE A 34 -14.14 1.38 -21.39
C ILE A 34 -15.65 1.11 -21.38
N ILE A 35 -16.32 1.31 -22.52
CA ILE A 35 -17.76 1.02 -22.65
C ILE A 35 -18.02 -0.48 -22.48
N HIS A 36 -17.21 -1.34 -23.10
CA HIS A 36 -17.29 -2.80 -22.89
C HIS A 36 -17.06 -3.17 -21.42
N PHE A 37 -16.04 -2.62 -20.79
CA PHE A 37 -15.83 -2.86 -19.35
C PHE A 37 -17.04 -2.46 -18.52
N LYS A 38 -17.67 -1.32 -18.80
CA LYS A 38 -18.87 -0.88 -18.09
C LYS A 38 -20.02 -1.89 -18.20
N SER A 39 -20.27 -2.45 -19.39
CA SER A 39 -21.33 -3.47 -19.55
C SER A 39 -21.00 -4.77 -18.81
N ASP A 40 -19.72 -5.12 -18.73
CA ASP A 40 -19.26 -6.39 -18.18
C ASP A 40 -19.15 -6.38 -16.63
N ILE A 41 -19.31 -5.23 -15.96
CA ILE A 41 -19.25 -5.16 -14.48
C ILE A 41 -20.37 -5.97 -13.84
N THR A 42 -21.59 -5.94 -14.38
CA THR A 42 -22.80 -6.47 -13.74
C THR A 42 -23.31 -7.76 -14.39
N THR A 43 -22.49 -8.45 -15.17
CA THR A 43 -22.84 -9.73 -15.79
C THR A 43 -22.32 -10.91 -14.95
N PRO A 44 -22.94 -12.09 -15.03
CA PRO A 44 -22.34 -13.32 -14.50
C PRO A 44 -20.99 -13.58 -15.16
N MET A 45 -19.96 -13.94 -14.36
CA MET A 45 -18.55 -13.93 -14.82
C MET A 45 -18.20 -12.58 -15.49
N GLY A 46 -18.48 -11.50 -14.76
CA GLY A 46 -18.19 -10.14 -15.18
C GLY A 46 -16.70 -9.85 -15.17
N LEU A 47 -16.30 -8.60 -15.02
CA LEU A 47 -14.87 -8.27 -15.01
C LEU A 47 -14.09 -9.09 -13.98
N PRO A 48 -12.88 -9.58 -14.31
CA PRO A 48 -12.03 -10.23 -13.31
C PRO A 48 -11.59 -9.22 -12.25
N ALA A 49 -11.22 -9.71 -11.06
CA ALA A 49 -10.64 -8.85 -10.04
C ALA A 49 -9.39 -8.10 -10.59
N PRO A 50 -9.05 -6.91 -10.08
CA PRO A 50 -7.96 -6.12 -10.63
C PRO A 50 -6.65 -6.91 -10.69
N LEU A 51 -6.02 -6.93 -11.87
CA LEU A 51 -4.78 -7.66 -12.15
C LEU A 51 -4.86 -9.19 -12.04
N MET A 52 -6.04 -9.77 -11.82
CA MET A 52 -6.23 -11.22 -11.67
C MET A 52 -5.74 -12.00 -12.90
N GLY A 53 -5.89 -11.44 -14.10
CA GLY A 53 -5.37 -12.05 -15.33
C GLY A 53 -3.86 -12.21 -15.38
N LEU A 54 -3.08 -11.45 -14.59
CA LEU A 54 -1.61 -11.60 -14.53
C LEU A 54 -1.19 -12.91 -13.85
N PHE A 55 -2.03 -13.49 -12.99
CA PHE A 55 -1.74 -14.76 -12.33
C PHE A 55 -1.69 -15.93 -13.32
N ASN A 56 -2.23 -15.77 -14.53
CA ASN A 56 -2.07 -16.75 -15.62
C ASN A 56 -0.61 -16.92 -16.08
N LEU A 57 0.29 -16.01 -15.70
CA LEU A 57 1.73 -16.15 -15.94
C LEU A 57 2.42 -17.04 -14.88
N LEU A 58 1.75 -17.34 -13.77
CA LEU A 58 2.29 -18.11 -12.65
C LEU A 58 1.92 -19.59 -12.76
N GLN A 59 2.55 -20.27 -13.72
CA GLN A 59 2.38 -21.72 -13.98
C GLN A 59 3.19 -22.60 -13.02
N VAL A 60 3.21 -22.22 -11.73
CA VAL A 60 4.00 -22.88 -10.68
C VAL A 60 3.10 -23.27 -9.51
N GLY A 61 3.49 -24.32 -8.79
CA GLY A 61 2.80 -24.83 -7.61
C GLY A 61 2.23 -26.23 -7.80
N GLU A 62 2.25 -27.00 -6.73
CA GLU A 62 1.57 -28.30 -6.57
C GLU A 62 0.65 -28.15 -5.36
N ILE A 63 -0.51 -27.52 -5.56
CA ILE A 63 -1.39 -27.08 -4.47
C ILE A 63 -2.69 -27.88 -4.47
N GLY A 64 -3.06 -28.41 -3.29
CA GLY A 64 -4.29 -29.18 -3.09
C GLY A 64 -4.19 -30.62 -3.56
N GLU A 65 -5.32 -31.33 -3.60
CA GLU A 65 -5.37 -32.76 -3.98
C GLU A 65 -5.15 -33.00 -5.48
N TYR A 66 -5.25 -31.95 -6.29
CA TYR A 66 -5.15 -32.02 -7.75
C TYR A 66 -3.84 -31.42 -8.30
N ASP A 67 -2.85 -31.18 -7.43
CA ASP A 67 -1.54 -30.59 -7.77
C ASP A 67 -1.64 -29.34 -8.66
N GLN A 68 -2.58 -28.45 -8.33
CA GLN A 68 -2.90 -27.30 -9.17
C GLN A 68 -1.84 -26.22 -9.05
N THR A 69 -1.56 -25.57 -10.18
CA THR A 69 -0.75 -24.35 -10.24
C THR A 69 -1.53 -23.14 -9.71
N ILE A 70 -0.82 -22.05 -9.39
CA ILE A 70 -1.46 -20.78 -9.02
C ILE A 70 -2.41 -20.27 -10.12
N ALA A 71 -2.00 -20.38 -11.39
CA ALA A 71 -2.82 -20.00 -12.52
C ALA A 71 -4.16 -20.76 -12.56
N GLU A 72 -4.13 -22.07 -12.35
CA GLU A 72 -5.33 -22.91 -12.35
C GLU A 72 -6.26 -22.62 -11.17
N ILE A 73 -5.70 -22.38 -9.97
CA ILE A 73 -6.50 -21.99 -8.81
C ILE A 73 -7.21 -20.66 -9.06
N VAL A 74 -6.49 -19.64 -9.55
CA VAL A 74 -7.07 -18.32 -9.81
C VAL A 74 -8.12 -18.38 -10.92
N GLN A 75 -7.88 -19.17 -11.97
CA GLN A 75 -8.89 -19.42 -13.01
C GLN A 75 -10.14 -20.08 -12.42
N GLY A 76 -9.97 -21.13 -11.61
CA GLY A 76 -11.06 -21.79 -10.90
C GLY A 76 -11.86 -20.82 -10.04
N MET A 77 -11.18 -19.98 -9.26
CA MET A 77 -11.82 -18.93 -8.47
C MET A 77 -12.68 -18.00 -9.34
N TYR A 78 -12.16 -17.54 -10.48
CA TYR A 78 -12.92 -16.67 -11.38
C TYR A 78 -14.16 -17.39 -11.94
N TYR A 79 -14.02 -18.63 -12.38
CA TYR A 79 -15.14 -19.44 -12.88
C TYR A 79 -16.20 -19.69 -11.79
N GLU A 80 -15.80 -19.79 -10.53
CA GLU A 80 -16.70 -19.94 -9.38
C GLU A 80 -17.27 -18.59 -8.87
N GLY A 81 -16.97 -17.48 -9.54
CA GLY A 81 -17.57 -16.17 -9.25
C GLY A 81 -16.71 -15.24 -8.39
N TYR A 82 -15.40 -15.48 -8.30
CA TYR A 82 -14.45 -14.51 -7.74
C TYR A 82 -14.14 -13.45 -8.80
N ASP A 83 -15.09 -12.56 -9.02
CA ASP A 83 -15.03 -11.49 -10.00
C ASP A 83 -14.78 -10.11 -9.34
N PHE A 84 -14.91 -9.04 -10.13
CA PHE A 84 -14.74 -7.67 -9.68
C PHE A 84 -15.77 -7.26 -8.62
N ILE A 85 -17.01 -7.76 -8.69
CA ILE A 85 -18.03 -7.49 -7.67
C ILE A 85 -17.62 -8.16 -6.38
N HIS A 86 -17.20 -9.43 -6.43
CA HIS A 86 -16.72 -10.15 -5.26
C HIS A 86 -15.52 -9.42 -4.60
N PHE A 87 -14.58 -8.93 -5.41
CA PHE A 87 -13.48 -8.08 -4.94
C PHE A 87 -13.96 -6.80 -4.25
N CYS A 88 -14.95 -6.11 -4.81
CA CYS A 88 -15.53 -4.91 -4.20
C CYS A 88 -16.23 -5.22 -2.87
N THR A 89 -16.97 -6.34 -2.79
CA THR A 89 -17.61 -6.80 -1.55
C THR A 89 -16.57 -7.08 -0.47
N LEU A 90 -15.47 -7.76 -0.81
CA LEU A 90 -14.38 -8.05 0.12
C LEU A 90 -13.59 -6.80 0.55
N SER A 91 -13.73 -5.69 -0.16
CA SER A 91 -13.15 -4.40 0.22
C SER A 91 -13.90 -3.74 1.39
N ILE A 92 -15.14 -4.15 1.68
CA ILE A 92 -15.93 -3.60 2.79
C ILE A 92 -15.22 -3.81 4.15
N PRO A 93 -14.78 -5.02 4.53
CA PRO A 93 -13.96 -5.22 5.73
C PRO A 93 -12.71 -4.34 5.79
N VAL A 94 -12.03 -4.14 4.66
CA VAL A 94 -10.83 -3.30 4.57
C VAL A 94 -11.15 -1.84 4.90
N MET A 95 -12.25 -1.33 4.35
CA MET A 95 -12.75 0.02 4.66
C MET A 95 -13.12 0.17 6.14
N ILE A 96 -13.71 -0.86 6.75
CA ILE A 96 -14.05 -0.84 8.17
C ILE A 96 -12.77 -0.73 9.02
N VAL A 97 -11.73 -1.52 8.72
CA VAL A 97 -10.44 -1.44 9.43
C VAL A 97 -9.85 -0.03 9.34
N GLU A 98 -9.87 0.59 8.16
CA GLU A 98 -9.42 1.96 7.94
C GLU A 98 -10.19 2.97 8.79
N VAL A 99 -11.52 2.95 8.70
CA VAL A 99 -12.40 3.90 9.40
C VAL A 99 -12.27 3.77 10.92
N VAL A 100 -12.35 2.56 11.45
CA VAL A 100 -12.26 2.32 12.90
C VAL A 100 -10.90 2.77 13.43
N THR A 101 -9.82 2.44 12.73
CA THR A 101 -8.46 2.82 13.14
C THR A 101 -8.28 4.34 13.14
N ARG A 102 -8.78 5.03 12.11
CA ARG A 102 -8.70 6.49 11.98
C ARG A 102 -9.51 7.20 13.04
N ILE A 103 -10.72 6.72 13.34
CA ILE A 103 -11.55 7.24 14.42
C ILE A 103 -10.85 7.05 15.78
N GLY A 104 -10.31 5.85 16.04
CA GLY A 104 -9.55 5.57 17.26
C GLY A 104 -8.33 6.48 17.42
N TYR A 105 -7.61 6.75 16.32
CA TYR A 105 -6.50 7.70 16.31
C TYR A 105 -6.96 9.15 16.59
N ALA A 106 -8.07 9.59 15.99
CA ALA A 106 -8.61 10.92 16.23
C ALA A 106 -8.97 11.12 17.72
N PHE A 107 -9.66 10.15 18.34
CA PHE A 107 -9.96 10.19 19.77
C PHE A 107 -8.71 10.23 20.64
N LYS A 108 -7.68 9.46 20.28
CA LYS A 108 -6.39 9.47 20.96
C LYS A 108 -5.76 10.87 20.93
N ARG A 109 -5.73 11.55 19.77
CA ARG A 109 -5.16 12.90 19.64
C ARG A 109 -5.92 13.96 20.41
N ILE A 110 -7.26 13.89 20.42
CA ILE A 110 -8.10 14.78 21.22
C ILE A 110 -7.80 14.61 22.72
N LYS A 111 -7.65 13.36 23.20
CA LYS A 111 -7.28 13.07 24.59
C LYS A 111 -5.87 13.53 24.96
N GLU A 112 -4.95 13.59 23.98
CA GLU A 112 -3.59 14.13 24.14
C GLU A 112 -3.57 15.69 24.15
N GLY A 113 -4.73 16.36 24.06
CA GLY A 113 -4.84 17.82 24.11
C GLY A 113 -4.69 18.52 22.75
N CYS A 114 -4.60 17.77 21.64
CA CYS A 114 -4.56 18.37 20.31
C CYS A 114 -5.93 18.94 19.90
N SER A 115 -5.93 19.95 19.05
CA SER A 115 -7.18 20.50 18.51
C SER A 115 -7.90 19.47 17.63
N ILE A 116 -9.23 19.63 17.48
CA ILE A 116 -10.05 18.75 16.61
C ILE A 116 -9.54 18.81 15.16
N LYS A 117 -9.14 20.00 14.68
CA LYS A 117 -8.63 20.20 13.32
C LYS A 117 -7.33 19.43 13.07
N GLU A 118 -6.44 19.37 14.07
CA GLU A 118 -5.18 18.62 13.98
C GLU A 118 -5.37 17.11 14.18
N SER A 119 -6.50 16.71 14.77
CA SER A 119 -6.84 15.31 15.02
C SER A 119 -7.49 14.61 13.82
N ILE A 120 -7.75 15.35 12.72
CA ILE A 120 -8.38 14.80 11.51
C ILE A 120 -7.46 13.76 10.85
N PRO A 121 -7.87 12.49 10.79
CA PRO A 121 -6.98 11.36 10.50
C PRO A 121 -6.93 11.02 9.01
N PHE A 122 -6.82 12.00 8.10
CA PHE A 122 -6.77 11.73 6.65
C PHE A 122 -5.35 11.52 6.12
N SER A 123 -4.39 12.30 6.61
CA SER A 123 -3.01 12.23 6.12
C SER A 123 -2.26 11.04 6.70
N LEU A 124 -1.44 10.38 5.90
CA LEU A 124 -0.48 9.37 6.36
C LEU A 124 0.91 9.98 6.62
N ASN A 125 1.06 11.30 6.50
CA ASN A 125 2.32 11.97 6.82
C ASN A 125 2.62 11.75 8.32
N ARG A 126 3.77 11.11 8.59
CA ARG A 126 4.22 10.79 9.95
C ARG A 126 4.69 12.00 10.75
N GLU A 127 5.04 13.11 10.11
CA GLU A 127 5.29 14.38 10.81
C GLU A 127 3.99 14.93 11.40
N LYS A 128 2.91 14.90 10.60
CA LYS A 128 1.59 15.37 11.04
C LYS A 128 0.90 14.35 11.97
N HIS A 129 1.04 13.06 11.66
CA HIS A 129 0.36 11.97 12.34
C HIS A 129 1.31 10.78 12.62
N PRO A 130 2.19 10.89 13.64
CA PRO A 130 3.33 9.99 13.83
C PRO A 130 2.97 8.51 14.07
N LYS A 131 1.74 8.22 14.52
CA LYS A 131 1.31 6.86 14.88
C LYS A 131 0.21 6.29 13.98
N LEU A 132 -0.44 7.09 13.13
CA LEU A 132 -1.60 6.63 12.36
C LEU A 132 -1.22 5.51 11.37
N ALA A 133 -0.14 5.69 10.61
CA ALA A 133 0.34 4.68 9.67
C ALA A 133 0.70 3.35 10.37
N THR A 134 1.30 3.42 11.56
CA THR A 134 1.60 2.22 12.37
C THR A 134 0.33 1.53 12.87
N MET A 135 -0.68 2.29 13.29
CA MET A 135 -1.96 1.72 13.73
C MET A 135 -2.69 1.02 12.57
N LEU A 136 -2.69 1.63 11.38
CA LEU A 136 -3.28 1.04 10.18
C LEU A 136 -2.56 -0.25 9.77
N PHE A 137 -1.22 -0.25 9.83
CA PHE A 137 -0.43 -1.46 9.63
C PHE A 137 -0.83 -2.58 10.59
N ILE A 138 -0.96 -2.29 11.89
CA ILE A 138 -1.38 -3.29 12.89
C ILE A 138 -2.80 -3.80 12.60
N GLY A 139 -3.74 -2.89 12.31
CA GLY A 139 -5.12 -3.24 11.99
C GLY A 139 -5.22 -4.17 10.78
N HIS A 140 -4.54 -3.84 9.68
CA HIS A 140 -4.53 -4.71 8.49
C HIS A 140 -3.70 -5.98 8.71
N SER A 141 -2.67 -5.98 9.54
CA SER A 141 -1.93 -7.21 9.89
C SER A 141 -2.85 -8.19 10.62
N ALA A 142 -3.59 -7.72 11.62
CA ALA A 142 -4.54 -8.52 12.37
C ALA A 142 -5.66 -9.07 11.46
N ALA A 143 -6.25 -8.22 10.61
CA ALA A 143 -7.28 -8.64 9.67
C ALA A 143 -6.77 -9.67 8.64
N THR A 144 -5.52 -9.53 8.18
CA THR A 144 -4.88 -10.49 7.27
C THR A 144 -4.60 -11.82 7.96
N ALA A 145 -4.15 -11.80 9.23
CA ALA A 145 -3.97 -13.01 10.02
C ALA A 145 -5.30 -13.77 10.19
N VAL A 146 -6.40 -13.07 10.49
CA VAL A 146 -7.74 -13.66 10.56
C VAL A 146 -8.17 -14.24 9.21
N ASN A 147 -7.95 -13.53 8.10
CA ASN A 147 -8.27 -14.04 6.77
C ASN A 147 -7.43 -15.28 6.40
N THR A 148 -6.14 -15.26 6.74
CA THR A 148 -5.23 -16.41 6.55
C THR A 148 -5.75 -17.62 7.32
N GLY A 149 -6.11 -17.43 8.59
CA GLY A 149 -6.73 -18.48 9.40
C GLY A 149 -8.02 -19.00 8.78
N LYS A 150 -8.91 -18.11 8.31
CA LYS A 150 -10.14 -18.49 7.61
C LYS A 150 -9.84 -19.39 6.41
N VAL A 151 -8.96 -18.96 5.51
CA VAL A 151 -8.58 -19.73 4.30
C VAL A 151 -7.97 -21.07 4.69
N TYR A 152 -7.06 -21.08 5.67
CA TYR A 152 -6.40 -22.30 6.14
C TYR A 152 -7.39 -23.29 6.76
N PHE A 153 -8.36 -22.86 7.56
CA PHE A 153 -9.30 -23.80 8.18
C PHE A 153 -10.39 -24.26 7.22
N THR A 154 -10.86 -23.40 6.31
CA THR A 154 -11.91 -23.78 5.35
C THR A 154 -11.37 -24.49 4.12
N GLN A 155 -10.06 -24.44 3.87
CA GLN A 155 -9.41 -24.96 2.66
C GLN A 155 -10.12 -24.46 1.39
N ASN A 156 -10.59 -23.21 1.43
CA ASN A 156 -11.42 -22.64 0.37
C ASN A 156 -10.72 -21.40 -0.21
N PRO A 157 -10.21 -21.46 -1.45
CA PRO A 157 -9.53 -20.31 -2.08
C PRO A 157 -10.48 -19.12 -2.28
N MET A 158 -11.80 -19.34 -2.44
CA MET A 158 -12.81 -18.28 -2.52
C MET A 158 -12.91 -17.45 -1.24
N ALA A 159 -12.40 -17.95 -0.11
CA ALA A 159 -12.42 -17.23 1.16
C ALA A 159 -11.29 -16.20 1.30
N ILE A 160 -10.33 -16.16 0.36
CA ILE A 160 -9.22 -15.21 0.40
C ILE A 160 -9.74 -13.79 0.24
N ASN A 161 -9.30 -12.87 1.09
CA ASN A 161 -9.64 -11.45 0.97
C ASN A 161 -8.54 -10.72 0.21
N TYR A 162 -8.58 -10.79 -1.12
CA TYR A 162 -7.58 -10.15 -1.98
C TYR A 162 -7.37 -8.64 -1.67
N PRO A 163 -8.43 -7.80 -1.54
CA PRO A 163 -8.25 -6.40 -1.12
C PRO A 163 -7.47 -6.23 0.19
N GLN A 164 -7.72 -7.10 1.18
CA GLN A 164 -7.05 -7.05 2.47
C GLN A 164 -5.55 -7.39 2.36
N TRP A 165 -5.19 -8.35 1.50
CA TRP A 165 -3.79 -8.66 1.20
C TRP A 165 -3.07 -7.50 0.49
N ILE A 166 -3.73 -6.80 -0.43
CA ILE A 166 -3.19 -5.59 -1.08
C ILE A 166 -2.95 -4.49 -0.03
N ALA A 167 -3.94 -4.23 0.83
CA ALA A 167 -3.83 -3.23 1.88
C ALA A 167 -2.70 -3.57 2.86
N PHE A 168 -2.59 -4.83 3.27
CA PHE A 168 -1.51 -5.31 4.12
C PHE A 168 -0.15 -5.15 3.46
N ALA A 169 0.01 -5.49 2.18
CA ALA A 169 1.27 -5.31 1.46
C ALA A 169 1.69 -3.83 1.41
N LYS A 170 0.76 -2.93 1.08
CA LYS A 170 0.98 -1.47 1.09
C LYS A 170 1.46 -0.98 2.45
N TYR A 171 0.74 -1.31 3.52
CA TYR A 171 1.08 -0.83 4.86
C TYR A 171 2.34 -1.49 5.42
N SER A 172 2.63 -2.74 5.06
CA SER A 172 3.88 -3.42 5.39
C SER A 172 5.07 -2.71 4.77
N TYR A 173 4.99 -2.37 3.48
CA TYR A 173 6.04 -1.60 2.80
C TYR A 173 6.27 -0.24 3.48
N GLN A 174 5.19 0.52 3.75
CA GLN A 174 5.29 1.81 4.42
C GLN A 174 5.89 1.70 5.84
N GLN A 175 5.52 0.66 6.58
CA GLN A 175 6.04 0.43 7.93
C GLN A 175 7.51 0.01 7.88
N LEU A 176 7.89 -0.86 6.95
CA LEU A 176 9.26 -1.33 6.78
C LEU A 176 10.19 -0.17 6.39
N LYS A 177 9.78 0.64 5.39
CA LYS A 177 10.51 1.85 4.98
C LYS A 177 10.71 2.81 6.15
N TRP A 178 9.66 3.02 6.96
CA TRP A 178 9.75 3.86 8.14
C TRP A 178 10.76 3.32 9.16
N VAL A 179 10.66 2.04 9.50
CA VAL A 179 11.50 1.44 10.56
C VAL A 179 12.97 1.38 10.13
N LEU A 180 13.25 1.03 8.88
CA LEU A 180 14.62 0.79 8.41
C LEU A 180 15.35 2.04 7.94
N ILE A 181 14.62 3.04 7.41
CA ILE A 181 15.25 4.19 6.72
C ILE A 181 14.84 5.50 7.41
N GLU A 182 13.55 5.83 7.40
CA GLU A 182 13.10 7.18 7.75
C GLU A 182 13.25 7.48 9.25
N LYS A 183 12.94 6.51 10.13
CA LYS A 183 13.04 6.69 11.58
C LYS A 183 14.49 6.87 12.07
N PRO A 184 15.47 6.05 11.62
CA PRO A 184 16.88 6.30 11.93
C PRO A 184 17.36 7.68 11.45
N SER A 185 17.04 8.07 10.21
CA SER A 185 17.42 9.39 9.68
C SER A 185 16.79 10.53 10.46
N ALA A 186 15.51 10.43 10.82
CA ALA A 186 14.83 11.44 11.64
C ALA A 186 15.45 11.55 13.04
N ARG A 187 15.85 10.42 13.64
CA ARG A 187 16.53 10.40 14.93
C ARG A 187 17.92 11.04 14.86
N ASP A 188 18.71 10.69 13.84
CA ASP A 188 20.04 11.27 13.61
C ASP A 188 19.94 12.79 13.39
N GLY A 189 19.01 13.23 12.53
CA GLY A 189 18.76 14.66 12.32
C GLY A 189 18.37 15.40 13.60
N TYR A 190 17.51 14.82 14.44
CA TYR A 190 17.14 15.41 15.73
C TYR A 190 18.35 15.54 16.67
N VAL A 191 19.15 14.47 16.83
CA VAL A 191 20.33 14.48 17.71
C VAL A 191 21.37 15.48 17.23
N ARG A 192 21.67 15.52 15.93
CA ARG A 192 22.60 16.50 15.35
C ARG A 192 22.12 17.93 15.52
N GLY A 193 20.82 18.17 15.39
CA GLY A 193 20.23 19.50 15.63
C GLY A 193 20.54 20.01 17.03
N ILE A 194 20.25 19.19 18.05
CA ILE A 194 20.53 19.53 19.46
C ILE A 194 22.03 19.74 19.71
N ILE A 195 22.89 18.86 19.17
CA ILE A 195 24.35 19.00 19.32
C ILE A 195 24.84 20.31 18.69
N ASN A 196 24.33 20.68 17.51
CA ASN A 196 24.72 21.91 16.83
C ASN A 196 24.25 23.16 17.57
N GLU A 197 23.03 23.17 18.12
CA GLU A 197 22.54 24.27 18.98
C GLU A 197 23.43 24.44 20.21
N GLN A 198 23.70 23.36 20.94
CA GLN A 198 24.56 23.40 22.13
C GLN A 198 26.00 23.82 21.79
N LEU A 199 26.53 23.39 20.64
CA LEU A 199 27.84 23.79 20.18
C LEU A 199 27.89 25.30 19.86
N ALA A 200 26.81 25.84 19.27
CA ALA A 200 26.71 27.27 18.99
C ALA A 200 26.67 28.10 20.29
N GLU A 201 25.89 27.66 21.29
CA GLU A 201 25.87 28.29 22.62
C GLU A 201 27.27 28.31 23.26
N ILE A 202 28.01 27.19 23.19
CA ILE A 202 29.38 27.13 23.72
C ILE A 202 30.32 28.10 22.99
N PHE A 203 30.20 28.23 21.66
CA PHE A 203 31.03 29.20 20.92
C PHE A 203 30.70 30.64 21.30
N GLU A 204 29.42 30.98 21.47
CA GLU A 204 29.01 32.32 21.94
C GLU A 204 29.56 32.62 23.35
N ASP A 205 29.51 31.64 24.27
CA ASP A 205 30.08 31.77 25.62
C ASP A 205 31.61 31.95 25.59
N VAL A 206 32.30 31.21 24.72
CA VAL A 206 33.76 31.30 24.55
C VAL A 206 34.14 32.67 24.00
N ASP A 207 33.44 33.16 22.97
CA ASP A 207 33.68 34.47 22.38
C ASP A 207 33.42 35.57 23.41
N SER A 208 32.32 35.50 24.17
CA SER A 208 32.03 36.47 25.24
C SER A 208 33.10 36.48 26.33
N THR A 209 33.59 35.30 26.72
CA THR A 209 34.66 35.17 27.73
C THR A 209 35.97 35.74 27.21
N PHE A 210 36.29 35.48 25.93
CA PHE A 210 37.48 36.02 25.30
C PHE A 210 37.44 37.54 25.19
N ASP A 211 36.30 38.11 24.80
CA ASP A 211 36.09 39.56 24.72
C ASP A 211 36.22 40.22 26.10
N GLU A 212 35.66 39.61 27.15
CA GLU A 212 35.78 40.10 28.53
C GLU A 212 37.24 40.09 29.01
N ILE A 213 37.98 39.00 28.78
CA ILE A 213 39.38 38.89 29.18
C ILE A 213 40.27 39.84 28.37
N SER A 214 40.02 39.99 27.07
CA SER A 214 40.86 40.79 26.18
C SER A 214 40.62 42.30 26.28
N ALA A 215 39.51 42.74 26.89
CA ALA A 215 39.17 44.16 27.04
C ALA A 215 40.28 45.02 27.69
N ASP A 216 41.06 44.43 28.60
CA ASP A 216 42.15 45.10 29.32
C ASP A 216 43.55 44.85 28.74
N TYR A 217 43.68 44.09 27.64
CA TYR A 217 44.98 43.66 27.10
C TYR A 217 45.09 43.89 25.58
N ILE A 218 46.29 44.25 25.11
CA ILE A 218 46.60 44.24 23.67
C ILE A 218 46.94 42.80 23.27
N VAL A 219 45.99 42.10 22.67
CA VAL A 219 46.19 40.75 22.13
C VAL A 219 46.85 40.83 20.76
N VAL A 220 48.02 40.22 20.60
CA VAL A 220 48.74 40.11 19.31
C VAL A 220 48.70 38.66 18.86
N PHE A 221 48.09 38.40 17.71
CA PHE A 221 48.11 37.09 17.06
C PHE A 221 49.30 37.04 16.10
N GLU A 222 50.18 36.03 16.24
CA GLU A 222 51.23 35.70 15.26
C GLU A 222 50.68 34.90 14.07
#